data_AF-A0A957P2V9-F1
#
_entry.id   AF-A0A957P2V9-F1
#
_cell.length_a   1.000
_cell.length_b   1.000
_cell.length_c   1.000
_cell.angle_alpha   90.00
_cell.angle_beta   90.00
_cell.angle_gamma   90.00
#
_symmetry.space_group_name_H-M   'P 1'
#
loop_
_entity.id
_entity.type
_entity.pdbx_description
1 polymer ?
#
loop_
_entity_poly.entity_id
_entity_poly.type
_entity_poly.pdbx_seq_one_letter_code
_entity_poly.pdbx_strand_id
1 'polypeptide(L)'
;AIIKGWGLNNDGGAKVGYTAPSVDGQAEAIALAQAVAGVNADTITYIEAHGTGTPLGDPIEIDALTKAFRQTTDKKQFCAIGSVKTNIGHLDIAAGVAGLIKTTLALQHKQIPPSLHFETPNPNIDFANSPFYVNTQLTDWSTANIPRRAGISSFGVGGTNAHVVVEEAPPLVSDVSERTHHLLVLSAKSATALEAMAANLSHYLQSQADTINMADLAYTLQVGRRPFPHRRVVIACDAADAVQKLGSSDSGYLFTQETKQQNPPVVFMFPGQGSQHVNMCRELYEHEAVFRRTMDRCFALLHPHLGFHLRDVLYPEPENFAQAQSQINQTMIAQPAIFAVSYALAQLWISRGVQPQAMIGHSVGEFVAACLADVFSLEDALMLVTERGRLMQALPSGAMLAVRMTEAEVSPHLGPEL
;
A
#
# COMPACT_ATOMS: atom_id res chain seq x y z
N ALA A 1 -7.94 8.83 14.17
CA ALA A 1 -9.05 9.49 14.88
C ALA A 1 -9.96 10.18 13.86
N ILE A 2 -11.19 10.50 14.25
CA ILE A 2 -12.19 11.21 13.45
C ILE A 2 -12.60 12.47 14.22
N ILE A 3 -12.60 13.63 13.57
CA ILE A 3 -13.22 14.84 14.14
C ILE A 3 -14.73 14.72 13.94
N LYS A 4 -15.49 14.66 15.05
CA LYS A 4 -16.95 14.49 15.03
C LYS A 4 -17.68 15.81 14.92
N GLY A 5 -17.14 16.84 15.56
CA GLY A 5 -17.74 18.17 15.59
C GLY A 5 -16.81 19.16 16.28
N TRP A 6 -17.09 20.43 16.08
CA TRP A 6 -16.37 21.53 16.71
C TRP A 6 -17.32 22.68 17.02
N GLY A 7 -16.95 23.49 17.99
CA GLY A 7 -17.64 24.70 18.39
C GLY A 7 -16.66 25.86 18.47
N LEU A 8 -17.05 26.98 17.90
CA LEU A 8 -16.27 28.22 17.86
C LEU A 8 -17.18 29.39 18.26
N ASN A 9 -16.74 30.22 19.19
CA ASN A 9 -17.40 31.47 19.53
C ASN A 9 -16.40 32.52 20.01
N ASN A 10 -16.91 33.64 20.53
CA ASN A 10 -16.11 34.65 21.20
C ASN A 10 -16.81 35.12 22.48
N ASP A 11 -16.03 35.29 23.55
CA ASP A 11 -16.49 35.77 24.86
C ASP A 11 -17.19 37.15 24.80
N GLY A 12 -16.93 37.93 23.75
CA GLY A 12 -17.61 39.20 23.50
C GLY A 12 -17.47 40.20 24.65
N GLY A 13 -18.56 40.91 24.94
CA GLY A 13 -18.62 41.87 26.06
C GLY A 13 -18.86 41.24 27.43
N ALA A 14 -19.02 39.92 27.52
CA ALA A 14 -19.31 39.23 28.78
C ALA A 14 -18.07 39.07 29.68
N LYS A 15 -16.86 39.31 29.16
CA LYS A 15 -15.61 39.26 29.92
C LYS A 15 -15.29 40.57 30.62
N VAL A 16 -14.73 40.46 31.83
CA VAL A 16 -14.40 41.58 32.73
C VAL A 16 -13.23 42.44 32.21
N GLY A 17 -12.49 41.95 31.22
CA GLY A 17 -11.39 42.66 30.58
C GLY A 17 -10.93 41.93 29.32
N TYR A 18 -10.11 42.57 28.47
CA TYR A 18 -9.71 42.01 27.18
C TYR A 18 -9.08 40.61 27.28
N THR A 19 -8.24 40.38 28.30
CA THR A 19 -7.51 39.12 28.51
C THR A 19 -8.23 38.15 29.44
N ALA A 20 -9.39 38.51 29.98
CA ALA A 20 -10.12 37.68 30.93
C ALA A 20 -10.96 36.63 30.19
N PRO A 21 -10.90 35.33 30.59
CA PRO A 21 -11.76 34.31 30.01
C PRO A 21 -13.20 34.41 30.54
N SER A 22 -14.16 33.84 29.81
CA SER A 22 -15.58 33.72 30.24
C SER A 22 -16.02 32.27 30.40
N VAL A 23 -16.59 31.94 31.56
CA VAL A 23 -17.20 30.62 31.81
C VAL A 23 -18.30 30.32 30.79
N ASP A 24 -19.17 31.31 30.52
CA ASP A 24 -20.30 31.15 29.61
C ASP A 24 -19.85 30.98 28.16
N GLY A 25 -18.86 31.76 27.74
CA GLY A 25 -18.30 31.68 26.39
C GLY A 25 -17.64 30.33 26.14
N GLN A 26 -16.82 29.85 27.07
CA GLN A 26 -16.21 28.52 26.95
C GLN A 26 -17.27 27.40 26.98
N ALA A 27 -18.25 27.47 27.90
CA ALA A 27 -19.31 26.47 28.00
C ALA A 27 -20.17 26.38 26.74
N GLU A 28 -20.48 27.52 26.11
CA GLU A 28 -21.22 27.56 24.84
C GLU A 28 -20.43 26.91 23.71
N ALA A 29 -19.12 27.20 23.57
CA ALA A 29 -18.28 26.57 22.55
C ALA A 29 -18.19 25.05 22.75
N ILE A 30 -18.08 24.58 24.00
CA ILE A 30 -18.03 23.16 24.33
C ILE A 30 -19.37 22.48 24.01
N ALA A 31 -20.48 23.05 24.47
CA ALA A 31 -21.82 22.51 24.22
C ALA A 31 -22.16 22.48 22.72
N LEU A 32 -21.78 23.52 21.97
CA LEU A 32 -21.93 23.56 20.53
C LEU A 32 -21.15 22.43 19.85
N ALA A 33 -19.89 22.20 20.24
CA ALA A 33 -19.09 21.10 19.68
C ALA A 33 -19.71 19.72 19.93
N GLN A 34 -20.26 19.50 21.13
CA GLN A 34 -20.95 18.26 21.50
C GLN A 34 -22.24 18.07 20.69
N ALA A 35 -23.02 19.14 20.54
CA ALA A 35 -24.25 19.13 19.75
C ALA A 35 -23.97 18.86 18.25
N VAL A 36 -22.97 19.54 17.68
CA VAL A 36 -22.53 19.32 16.28
C VAL A 36 -22.01 17.89 16.09
N ALA A 37 -21.28 17.35 17.06
CA ALA A 37 -20.80 15.98 17.04
C ALA A 37 -21.93 14.93 17.20
N GLY A 38 -23.11 15.34 17.68
CA GLY A 38 -24.23 14.45 17.96
C GLY A 38 -23.94 13.47 19.09
N VAL A 39 -23.15 13.86 20.09
CA VAL A 39 -22.75 12.98 21.20
C VAL A 39 -23.16 13.55 22.55
N ASN A 40 -23.56 12.67 23.47
CA ASN A 40 -23.78 13.04 24.86
C ASN A 40 -22.44 13.18 25.60
N ALA A 41 -22.38 14.13 26.53
CA ALA A 41 -21.16 14.43 27.28
C ALA A 41 -20.65 13.24 28.10
N ASP A 42 -21.52 12.32 28.53
CA ASP A 42 -21.10 11.13 29.28
C ASP A 42 -20.39 10.06 28.44
N THR A 43 -20.37 10.24 27.12
CA THR A 43 -19.57 9.41 26.22
C THR A 43 -18.18 9.98 25.94
N ILE A 44 -17.91 11.22 26.37
CA ILE A 44 -16.60 11.86 26.29
C ILE A 44 -15.85 11.55 27.59
N THR A 45 -14.82 10.72 27.48
CA THR A 45 -14.11 10.17 28.65
C THR A 45 -12.73 10.79 28.87
N TYR A 46 -12.31 11.69 27.98
CA TYR A 46 -11.08 12.43 28.12
C TYR A 46 -11.23 13.88 27.63
N ILE A 47 -10.64 14.83 28.36
CA ILE A 47 -10.49 16.22 27.92
C ILE A 47 -8.99 16.55 27.86
N GLU A 48 -8.55 16.97 26.68
CA GLU A 48 -7.32 17.72 26.51
C GLU A 48 -7.63 19.21 26.66
N ALA A 49 -7.37 19.72 27.86
CA ALA A 49 -7.72 21.07 28.26
C ALA A 49 -6.83 22.13 27.57
N HIS A 50 -7.31 23.37 27.55
CA HIS A 50 -6.46 24.53 27.32
C HIS A 50 -5.40 24.62 28.41
N GLY A 51 -5.76 24.44 29.68
CA GLY A 51 -4.89 24.06 30.80
C GLY A 51 -3.54 24.78 30.81
N THR A 52 -3.58 26.10 30.93
CA THR A 52 -2.39 26.97 30.90
C THR A 52 -1.70 27.10 32.24
N GLY A 53 -2.24 26.53 33.31
CA GLY A 53 -1.65 26.60 34.64
C GLY A 53 -1.85 27.96 35.30
N THR A 54 -2.90 28.70 34.92
CA THR A 54 -3.11 30.05 35.47
C THR A 54 -4.07 30.00 36.67
N PRO A 55 -3.82 30.76 37.74
CA PRO A 55 -4.67 30.73 38.94
C PRO A 55 -6.14 31.05 38.68
N LEU A 56 -6.43 31.89 37.68
CA LEU A 56 -7.78 32.29 37.29
C LEU A 56 -8.36 31.42 36.18
N GLY A 57 -7.57 31.07 35.16
CA GLY A 57 -8.06 30.36 33.98
C GLY A 57 -8.40 28.90 34.24
N ASP A 58 -7.63 28.20 35.07
CA ASP A 58 -7.85 26.77 35.31
C ASP A 58 -9.20 26.51 36.02
N PRO A 59 -9.61 27.25 37.08
CA PRO A 59 -10.96 27.13 37.63
C PRO A 59 -12.06 27.47 36.63
N ILE A 60 -11.89 28.54 35.85
CA ILE A 60 -12.89 28.96 34.84
C ILE A 60 -13.10 27.89 33.78
N GLU A 61 -12.02 27.24 33.34
CA GLU A 61 -12.10 26.16 32.35
C GLU A 61 -12.85 24.94 32.89
N ILE A 62 -12.56 24.51 34.13
CA ILE A 62 -13.26 23.37 34.74
C ILE A 62 -14.73 23.70 34.99
N ASP A 63 -15.06 24.91 35.40
CA ASP A 63 -16.44 25.37 35.57
C ASP A 63 -17.19 25.38 34.24
N ALA A 64 -16.56 25.88 33.17
CA ALA A 64 -17.14 25.92 31.83
C ALA A 64 -17.40 24.50 31.27
N LEU A 65 -16.41 23.62 31.40
CA LEU A 65 -16.53 22.20 31.04
C LEU A 65 -17.63 21.52 31.86
N THR A 66 -17.68 21.76 33.16
CA THR A 66 -18.71 21.20 34.04
C THR A 66 -20.09 21.69 33.62
N LYS A 67 -20.26 23.00 33.39
CA LYS A 67 -21.51 23.60 32.93
C LYS A 67 -21.99 22.98 31.62
N ALA A 68 -21.11 22.77 30.64
CA ALA A 68 -21.46 22.13 29.37
C ALA A 68 -21.84 20.66 29.57
N PHE A 69 -21.04 19.88 30.31
CA PHE A 69 -21.29 18.45 30.54
C PHE A 69 -22.60 18.20 31.31
N ARG A 70 -22.93 19.08 32.27
CA ARG A 70 -24.16 18.99 33.07
C ARG A 70 -25.45 19.18 32.26
N GLN A 71 -25.37 19.63 31.01
CA GLN A 71 -26.54 19.70 30.14
C GLN A 71 -27.10 18.32 29.80
N THR A 72 -26.25 17.27 29.81
CA THR A 72 -26.66 15.91 29.41
C THR A 72 -26.31 14.82 30.41
N THR A 73 -25.57 15.10 31.49
CA THR A 73 -25.19 14.07 32.47
C THR A 73 -24.94 14.58 33.89
N ASP A 74 -25.37 13.77 34.86
CA ASP A 74 -25.11 13.97 36.28
C ASP A 74 -23.91 13.17 36.83
N LYS A 75 -23.23 12.40 35.97
CA LYS A 75 -22.04 11.61 36.38
C LYS A 75 -20.91 12.52 36.90
N LYS A 76 -20.16 12.00 37.88
CA LYS A 76 -19.00 12.64 38.51
C LYS A 76 -17.78 11.76 38.28
N GLN A 77 -16.59 12.36 38.26
CA GLN A 77 -15.31 11.65 38.30
C GLN A 77 -15.19 10.51 37.26
N PHE A 78 -15.70 10.71 36.04
CA PHE A 78 -15.68 9.69 34.99
C PHE A 78 -14.84 10.09 33.77
N CYS A 79 -14.57 11.39 33.61
CA CYS A 79 -13.80 11.91 32.49
C CYS A 79 -12.40 12.30 32.96
N ALA A 80 -11.37 11.67 32.41
CA ALA A 80 -10.01 12.10 32.65
C ALA A 80 -9.79 13.50 32.05
N ILE A 81 -8.95 14.33 32.67
CA ILE A 81 -8.52 15.61 32.12
C ILE A 81 -7.01 15.76 32.23
N GLY A 82 -6.41 16.42 31.25
CA GLY A 82 -4.98 16.78 31.26
C GLY A 82 -4.66 17.84 30.22
N SER A 83 -3.39 18.24 30.13
CA SER A 83 -2.91 19.22 29.15
C SER A 83 -1.52 18.85 28.66
N VAL A 84 -1.27 18.88 27.36
CA VAL A 84 0.05 18.68 26.74
C VAL A 84 1.05 19.74 27.19
N LYS A 85 0.56 20.89 27.66
CA LYS A 85 1.40 22.03 28.10
C LYS A 85 2.25 21.68 29.30
N THR A 86 1.85 20.69 30.10
CA THR A 86 2.69 20.19 31.21
C THR A 86 3.96 19.50 30.74
N ASN A 87 4.04 19.07 29.47
CA ASN A 87 5.18 18.36 28.90
C ASN A 87 6.07 19.27 28.02
N ILE A 88 5.44 20.15 27.24
CA ILE A 88 6.14 20.92 26.19
C ILE A 88 5.90 22.44 26.28
N GLY A 89 5.22 22.91 27.33
CA GLY A 89 4.86 24.31 27.49
C GLY A 89 3.73 24.78 26.57
N HIS A 90 3.42 26.07 26.63
CA HIS A 90 2.40 26.68 25.78
C HIS A 90 3.00 27.09 24.43
N LEU A 91 2.63 26.40 23.35
CA LEU A 91 3.13 26.67 21.99
C LEU A 91 2.35 27.77 21.25
N ASP A 92 1.76 28.72 21.98
CA ASP A 92 0.87 29.76 21.47
C ASP A 92 -0.08 29.29 20.36
N ILE A 93 0.17 29.72 19.12
CA ILE A 93 -0.63 29.43 17.92
C ILE A 93 -0.72 27.93 17.64
N ALA A 94 0.32 27.16 17.99
CA ALA A 94 0.36 25.71 17.79
C ALA A 94 -0.21 24.90 18.97
N ALA A 95 -0.68 25.55 20.05
CA ALA A 95 -1.13 24.85 21.25
C ALA A 95 -2.33 23.93 21.00
N GLY A 96 -3.31 24.37 20.20
CA GLY A 96 -4.49 23.56 19.88
C GLY A 96 -4.15 22.30 19.07
N VAL A 97 -3.30 22.44 18.04
CA VAL A 97 -2.89 21.29 17.21
C VAL A 97 -1.98 20.33 17.97
N ALA A 98 -1.15 20.81 18.91
CA ALA A 98 -0.40 19.94 19.80
C ALA A 98 -1.31 19.06 20.68
N GLY A 99 -2.38 19.65 21.22
CA GLY A 99 -3.42 18.91 21.95
C GLY A 99 -4.14 17.87 21.08
N LEU A 100 -4.45 18.23 19.83
CA LEU A 100 -5.04 17.29 18.87
C LEU A 100 -4.10 16.12 18.52
N ILE A 101 -2.80 16.37 18.35
CA ILE A 101 -1.80 15.32 18.09
C ILE A 101 -1.70 14.37 19.28
N LYS A 102 -1.55 14.90 20.51
CA LYS A 102 -1.53 14.09 21.74
C LYS A 102 -2.78 13.24 21.86
N THR A 103 -3.95 13.83 21.66
CA THR A 103 -5.24 13.14 21.77
C THR A 103 -5.39 12.05 20.70
N THR A 104 -4.94 12.32 19.48
CA THR A 104 -4.96 11.33 18.39
C THR A 104 -4.04 10.15 18.69
N LEU A 105 -2.85 10.40 19.24
CA LEU A 105 -1.94 9.34 19.70
C LEU A 105 -2.55 8.57 20.88
N ALA A 106 -3.18 9.23 21.83
CA ALA A 106 -3.87 8.58 22.95
C ALA A 106 -4.99 7.64 22.47
N LEU A 107 -5.78 8.05 21.47
CA LEU A 107 -6.78 7.20 20.83
C LEU A 107 -6.15 6.01 20.08
N GLN A 108 -5.05 6.24 19.35
CA GLN A 108 -4.33 5.21 18.60
C GLN A 108 -3.75 4.13 19.52
N HIS A 109 -3.08 4.56 20.60
CA HIS A 109 -2.46 3.69 21.59
C HIS A 109 -3.46 3.17 22.62
N LYS A 110 -4.69 3.68 22.62
CA LYS A 110 -5.75 3.34 23.59
C LYS A 110 -5.29 3.56 25.04
N GLN A 111 -4.54 4.64 25.27
CA GLN A 111 -3.94 4.99 26.57
C GLN A 111 -3.99 6.50 26.80
N ILE A 112 -4.23 6.91 28.05
CA ILE A 112 -4.22 8.31 28.46
C ILE A 112 -2.88 8.62 29.17
N PRO A 113 -2.04 9.52 28.62
CA PRO A 113 -0.76 9.88 29.23
C PRO A 113 -0.96 10.75 30.48
N PRO A 114 0.02 10.77 31.41
CA PRO A 114 -0.04 11.58 32.61
C PRO A 114 0.03 13.09 32.28
N SER A 115 -0.77 13.88 32.99
CA SER A 115 -0.59 15.33 33.14
C SER A 115 0.42 15.57 34.25
N LEU A 116 1.53 16.24 33.94
CA LEU A 116 2.63 16.43 34.88
C LEU A 116 2.34 17.57 35.88
N HIS A 117 3.15 17.64 36.94
CA HIS A 117 3.11 18.70 37.96
C HIS A 117 1.80 18.81 38.76
N PHE A 118 1.02 17.74 38.83
CA PHE A 118 -0.18 17.67 39.65
C PHE A 118 0.09 16.88 40.94
N GLU A 119 0.36 17.59 42.03
CA GLU A 119 0.56 17.00 43.37
C GLU A 119 -0.63 17.26 44.29
N THR A 120 -1.08 18.52 44.39
CA THR A 120 -2.23 18.93 45.20
C THR A 120 -3.26 19.61 44.29
N PRO A 121 -4.55 19.20 44.34
CA PRO A 121 -5.59 19.86 43.56
C PRO A 121 -5.71 21.35 43.91
N ASN A 122 -5.98 22.19 42.91
CA ASN A 122 -6.26 23.62 43.15
C ASN A 122 -7.54 23.75 43.99
N PRO A 123 -7.51 24.41 45.17
CA PRO A 123 -8.66 24.50 46.07
C PRO A 123 -9.84 25.30 45.51
N ASN A 124 -9.60 26.09 44.45
CA ASN A 124 -10.66 26.82 43.75
C ASN A 124 -11.41 25.96 42.73
N ILE A 125 -11.07 24.67 42.60
CA ILE A 125 -11.69 23.73 41.69
C ILE A 125 -12.36 22.62 42.49
N ASP A 126 -13.70 22.52 42.40
CA ASP A 126 -14.45 21.43 43.03
C ASP A 126 -14.41 20.17 42.16
N PHE A 127 -13.22 19.55 42.07
CA PHE A 127 -13.06 18.32 41.31
C PHE A 127 -14.02 17.23 41.81
N ALA A 128 -14.18 17.07 43.12
CA ALA A 128 -15.01 16.03 43.73
C ALA A 128 -16.46 16.02 43.22
N ASN A 129 -17.03 17.20 42.95
CA ASN A 129 -18.38 17.32 42.38
C ASN A 129 -18.42 17.57 40.87
N SER A 130 -17.27 17.65 40.20
CA SER A 130 -17.16 17.77 38.75
C SER A 130 -17.20 16.40 38.04
N PRO A 131 -17.47 16.38 36.73
CA PRO A 131 -17.24 15.21 35.87
C PRO A 131 -15.78 14.72 35.81
N PHE A 132 -14.81 15.56 36.19
CA PHE A 132 -13.42 15.43 35.79
C PHE A 132 -12.46 15.02 36.89
N TYR A 133 -11.48 14.19 36.56
CA TYR A 133 -10.33 13.90 37.43
C TYR A 133 -9.02 14.06 36.65
N VAL A 134 -7.96 14.55 37.29
CA VAL A 134 -6.67 14.73 36.62
C VAL A 134 -5.94 13.39 36.50
N ASN A 135 -5.57 13.01 35.28
CA ASN A 135 -4.85 11.76 35.04
C ASN A 135 -3.35 11.94 35.31
N THR A 136 -2.80 11.28 36.33
CA THR A 136 -1.40 11.45 36.78
C THR A 136 -0.47 10.30 36.40
N GLN A 137 -1.00 9.23 35.82
CA GLN A 137 -0.24 8.04 35.41
C GLN A 137 -0.67 7.60 34.01
N LEU A 138 0.22 6.90 33.28
CA LEU A 138 -0.16 6.28 32.03
C LEU A 138 -1.23 5.22 32.32
N THR A 139 -2.43 5.42 31.79
CA THR A 139 -3.60 4.59 32.11
C THR A 139 -4.21 4.04 30.83
N ASP A 140 -4.56 2.75 30.83
CA ASP A 140 -5.28 2.14 29.73
C ASP A 140 -6.66 2.80 29.57
N TRP A 141 -6.94 3.27 28.36
CA TRP A 141 -8.18 3.94 28.04
C TRP A 141 -9.24 2.90 27.70
N SER A 142 -9.82 2.28 28.71
CA SER A 142 -10.91 1.31 28.55
C SER A 142 -12.26 2.01 28.37
N THR A 143 -13.12 1.50 27.48
CA THR A 143 -14.49 1.99 27.29
C THR A 143 -15.47 0.82 27.26
N ALA A 144 -16.66 1.02 27.85
CA ALA A 144 -17.69 0.00 27.95
C ALA A 144 -18.46 -0.17 26.61
N ASN A 145 -17.79 -0.68 25.58
CA ASN A 145 -18.34 -0.91 24.23
C ASN A 145 -18.86 0.36 23.52
N ILE A 146 -18.40 1.54 23.93
CA ILE A 146 -18.61 2.79 23.21
C ILE A 146 -17.28 3.25 22.58
N PRO A 147 -17.32 3.93 21.43
CA PRO A 147 -16.12 4.52 20.86
C PRO A 147 -15.43 5.46 21.85
N ARG A 148 -14.10 5.36 21.98
CA ARG A 148 -13.31 6.34 22.74
C ARG A 148 -13.50 7.72 22.14
N ARG A 149 -13.88 8.68 22.98
CA ARG A 149 -14.06 10.08 22.60
C ARG A 149 -13.34 11.02 23.53
N ALA A 150 -12.79 12.08 22.96
CA ALA A 150 -12.20 13.18 23.69
C ALA A 150 -12.67 14.54 23.20
N GLY A 151 -12.70 15.50 24.12
CA GLY A 151 -12.79 16.92 23.82
C GLY A 151 -11.40 17.57 23.87
N ILE A 152 -11.16 18.55 23.01
CA ILE A 152 -9.91 19.32 22.96
C ILE A 152 -10.27 20.81 23.00
N SER A 153 -9.79 21.53 24.01
CA SER A 153 -10.07 22.95 24.22
C SER A 153 -8.89 23.85 23.86
N SER A 154 -9.18 25.01 23.27
CA SER A 154 -8.20 26.07 23.06
C SER A 154 -8.88 27.44 23.18
N PHE A 155 -8.44 28.24 24.14
CA PHE A 155 -9.07 29.53 24.46
C PHE A 155 -8.08 30.66 24.24
N GLY A 156 -8.33 31.48 23.22
CA GLY A 156 -7.44 32.57 22.85
C GLY A 156 -7.57 33.74 23.82
N VAL A 157 -6.46 34.43 24.10
CA VAL A 157 -6.44 35.63 24.97
C VAL A 157 -7.41 36.74 24.50
N GLY A 158 -7.73 36.80 23.20
CA GLY A 158 -8.73 37.71 22.64
C GLY A 158 -10.19 37.33 22.93
N GLY A 159 -10.44 36.21 23.62
CA GLY A 159 -11.75 35.66 23.93
C GLY A 159 -12.32 34.71 22.88
N THR A 160 -11.58 34.39 21.80
CA THR A 160 -12.05 33.40 20.82
C THR A 160 -11.83 32.00 21.36
N ASN A 161 -12.91 31.24 21.51
CA ASN A 161 -12.86 29.89 22.05
C ASN A 161 -13.05 28.85 20.96
N ALA A 162 -12.31 27.76 21.07
CA ALA A 162 -12.46 26.59 20.23
C ALA A 162 -12.56 25.32 21.08
N HIS A 163 -13.52 24.47 20.75
CA HIS A 163 -13.59 23.11 21.28
C HIS A 163 -13.82 22.12 20.14
N VAL A 164 -13.10 21.00 20.14
CA VAL A 164 -13.22 19.94 19.14
C VAL A 164 -13.51 18.61 19.81
N VAL A 165 -14.48 17.86 19.30
CA VAL A 165 -14.76 16.49 19.73
C VAL A 165 -14.15 15.53 18.72
N VAL A 166 -13.32 14.60 19.20
CA VAL A 166 -12.69 13.54 18.41
C VAL A 166 -13.10 12.16 18.89
N GLU A 167 -13.16 11.20 17.97
CA GLU A 167 -13.52 9.80 18.19
C GLU A 167 -12.42 8.88 17.64
N GLU A 168 -12.25 7.70 18.22
CA GLU A 168 -11.35 6.68 17.65
C GLU A 168 -11.77 6.29 16.22
N ALA A 169 -10.79 5.95 15.39
CA ALA A 169 -11.08 5.48 14.04
C ALA A 169 -11.67 4.05 14.09
N PRO A 170 -12.53 3.66 13.11
CA PRO A 170 -12.95 2.28 12.98
C PRO A 170 -11.74 1.35 12.78
N PRO A 171 -11.85 0.07 13.15
CA PRO A 171 -10.78 -0.90 12.93
C PRO A 171 -10.48 -1.01 11.43
N LEU A 172 -9.19 -1.03 11.09
CA LEU A 172 -8.73 -1.32 9.74
C LEU A 172 -8.72 -2.84 9.55
N VAL A 173 -9.26 -3.30 8.42
CA VAL A 173 -9.19 -4.69 7.98
C VAL A 173 -8.24 -4.74 6.78
N SER A 174 -7.24 -5.60 6.84
CA SER A 174 -6.31 -5.87 5.75
C SER A 174 -6.47 -7.31 5.32
N ASP A 175 -6.52 -7.53 4.00
CA ASP A 175 -6.61 -8.86 3.41
C ASP A 175 -5.22 -9.50 3.33
N VAL A 176 -5.17 -10.81 3.49
CA VAL A 176 -3.94 -11.59 3.32
C VAL A 176 -3.73 -11.83 1.83
N SER A 177 -2.57 -11.41 1.32
CA SER A 177 -2.17 -11.71 -0.05
C SER A 177 -1.71 -13.17 -0.18
N GLU A 178 -2.19 -13.86 -1.20
CA GLU A 178 -1.70 -15.21 -1.56
C GLU A 178 -0.31 -15.19 -2.23
N ARG A 179 0.15 -14.02 -2.68
CA ARG A 179 1.48 -13.88 -3.30
C ARG A 179 2.56 -14.00 -2.25
N THR A 180 3.54 -14.86 -2.52
CA THR A 180 4.71 -15.12 -1.67
C THR A 180 5.88 -14.19 -1.92
N HIS A 181 5.86 -13.42 -3.02
CA HIS A 181 6.93 -12.50 -3.40
C HIS A 181 6.36 -11.11 -3.68
N HIS A 182 7.02 -10.10 -3.13
CA HIS A 182 6.59 -8.71 -3.16
C HIS A 182 7.66 -7.82 -3.77
N LEU A 183 7.23 -6.92 -4.65
CA LEU A 183 8.08 -5.94 -5.30
C LEU A 183 8.11 -4.64 -4.48
N LEU A 184 9.14 -4.47 -3.66
CA LEU A 184 9.38 -3.26 -2.89
C LEU A 184 10.09 -2.23 -3.77
N VAL A 185 9.47 -1.07 -3.95
CA VAL A 185 10.02 -0.01 -4.80
C VAL A 185 10.38 1.21 -3.97
N LEU A 186 11.61 1.69 -4.12
CA LEU A 186 12.10 2.91 -3.49
C LEU A 186 12.49 3.90 -4.58
N SER A 187 12.27 5.18 -4.33
CA SER A 187 12.81 6.21 -5.20
C SER A 187 13.12 7.50 -4.47
N ALA A 188 14.16 8.19 -4.92
CA ALA A 188 14.60 9.46 -4.35
C ALA A 188 15.17 10.42 -5.41
N LYS A 189 15.31 11.70 -5.03
CA LYS A 189 15.88 12.75 -5.90
C LYS A 189 17.41 12.71 -6.02
N SER A 190 18.09 11.95 -5.16
CA SER A 190 19.53 11.73 -5.21
C SER A 190 19.86 10.30 -4.78
N ALA A 191 21.04 9.81 -5.17
CA ALA A 191 21.55 8.51 -4.73
C ALA A 191 21.68 8.44 -3.19
N THR A 192 22.19 9.50 -2.55
CA THR A 192 22.32 9.57 -1.08
C THR A 192 20.98 9.48 -0.36
N ALA A 193 19.94 10.13 -0.89
CA ALA A 193 18.60 10.05 -0.33
C ALA A 193 17.97 8.66 -0.54
N LEU A 194 18.32 7.96 -1.63
CA LEU A 194 17.88 6.58 -1.86
C LEU A 194 18.47 5.63 -0.82
N GLU A 195 19.76 5.78 -0.50
CA GLU A 195 20.40 4.98 0.56
C GLU A 195 19.78 5.26 1.93
N ALA A 196 19.53 6.53 2.27
CA ALA A 196 18.84 6.88 3.50
C ALA A 196 17.43 6.26 3.56
N MET A 197 16.70 6.24 2.45
CA MET A 197 15.37 5.62 2.37
C MET A 197 15.44 4.09 2.54
N ALA A 198 16.44 3.43 1.93
CA ALA A 198 16.67 2.00 2.09
C ALA A 198 17.02 1.64 3.54
N ALA A 199 17.89 2.42 4.19
CA ALA A 199 18.23 2.23 5.60
C ALA A 199 17.02 2.44 6.53
N ASN A 200 16.21 3.48 6.28
CA ASN A 200 15.00 3.74 7.04
C ASN A 200 13.96 2.61 6.87
N LEU A 201 13.78 2.09 5.66
CA LEU A 201 12.89 0.95 5.42
C LEU A 201 13.41 -0.30 6.13
N SER A 202 14.71 -0.58 6.06
CA SER A 202 15.33 -1.71 6.75
C SER A 202 15.10 -1.64 8.27
N HIS A 203 15.35 -0.48 8.88
CA HIS A 203 15.08 -0.27 10.31
C HIS A 203 13.60 -0.45 10.65
N TYR A 204 12.70 0.09 9.83
CA TYR A 204 11.26 -0.06 10.04
C TYR A 204 10.85 -1.53 10.00
N LEU A 205 11.33 -2.30 9.02
CA LEU A 205 11.02 -3.73 8.88
C LEU A 205 11.56 -4.55 10.04
N GLN A 206 12.76 -4.23 10.55
CA GLN A 206 13.29 -4.87 11.76
C GLN A 206 12.40 -4.61 12.98
N SER A 207 11.84 -3.40 13.11
CA SER A 207 10.97 -3.04 14.23
C SER A 207 9.55 -3.61 14.14
N GLN A 208 9.12 -4.06 12.96
CA GLN A 208 7.75 -4.53 12.66
C GLN A 208 7.73 -5.95 12.08
N ALA A 209 8.79 -6.73 12.26
CA ALA A 209 8.97 -8.02 11.57
C ALA A 209 7.79 -8.98 11.78
N ASP A 210 7.18 -8.97 12.97
CA ASP A 210 6.08 -9.88 13.33
C ASP A 210 4.68 -9.37 12.95
N THR A 211 4.55 -8.08 12.57
CA THR A 211 3.25 -7.41 12.39
C THR A 211 3.03 -6.88 10.98
N ILE A 212 4.10 -6.71 10.19
CA ILE A 212 4.03 -6.08 8.88
C ILE A 212 3.40 -7.01 7.84
N ASN A 213 2.38 -6.50 7.13
CA ASN A 213 1.87 -7.14 5.93
C ASN A 213 2.71 -6.68 4.72
N MET A 214 3.47 -7.60 4.12
CA MET A 214 4.37 -7.30 3.00
C MET A 214 3.64 -6.84 1.74
N ALA A 215 2.40 -7.29 1.52
CA ALA A 215 1.59 -6.84 0.40
C ALA A 215 1.17 -5.38 0.55
N ASP A 216 0.72 -5.00 1.76
CA ASP A 216 0.35 -3.61 2.06
C ASP A 216 1.56 -2.68 1.98
N LEU A 217 2.73 -3.15 2.43
CA LEU A 217 3.98 -2.43 2.28
C LEU A 217 4.31 -2.18 0.81
N ALA A 218 4.32 -3.23 -0.01
CA ALA A 218 4.62 -3.13 -1.43
C ALA A 218 3.63 -2.21 -2.16
N TYR A 219 2.34 -2.37 -1.87
CA TYR A 219 1.28 -1.51 -2.40
C TYR A 219 1.50 -0.05 -2.00
N THR A 220 1.72 0.23 -0.72
CA THR A 220 1.94 1.58 -0.19
C THR A 220 3.18 2.25 -0.82
N LEU A 221 4.25 1.49 -1.04
CA LEU A 221 5.44 1.98 -1.71
C LEU A 221 5.19 2.32 -3.19
N GLN A 222 4.28 1.61 -3.87
CA GLN A 222 3.95 1.85 -5.27
C GLN A 222 2.92 2.98 -5.45
N VAL A 223 1.85 3.01 -4.67
CA VAL A 223 0.74 3.97 -4.85
C VAL A 223 0.81 5.18 -3.93
N GLY A 224 1.41 5.02 -2.74
CA GLY A 224 1.45 6.02 -1.68
C GLY A 224 2.74 6.85 -1.68
N ARG A 225 3.63 6.66 -2.65
CA ARG A 225 4.89 7.40 -2.76
C ARG A 225 5.06 7.97 -4.16
N ARG A 226 5.66 9.16 -4.23
CA ARG A 226 5.96 9.82 -5.50
C ARG A 226 7.17 9.14 -6.16
N PRO A 227 7.11 8.82 -7.47
CA PRO A 227 8.27 8.29 -8.19
C PRO A 227 9.30 9.37 -8.49
N PHE A 228 10.58 9.05 -8.27
CA PHE A 228 11.74 9.90 -8.57
C PHE A 228 12.79 9.18 -9.47
N PRO A 229 13.83 9.89 -9.96
CA PRO A 229 14.82 9.33 -10.89
C PRO A 229 15.72 8.23 -10.32
N HIS A 230 16.23 8.35 -9.10
CA HIS A 230 17.03 7.27 -8.48
C HIS A 230 16.07 6.24 -7.91
N ARG A 231 16.11 5.02 -8.41
CA ARG A 231 15.17 3.95 -8.06
C ARG A 231 15.92 2.72 -7.58
N ARG A 232 15.34 2.06 -6.58
CA ARG A 232 15.74 0.72 -6.15
C ARG A 232 14.53 -0.18 -6.13
N VAL A 233 14.68 -1.38 -6.65
CA VAL A 233 13.65 -2.42 -6.63
C VAL A 233 14.22 -3.61 -5.88
N VAL A 234 13.47 -4.14 -4.91
CA VAL A 234 13.81 -5.34 -4.15
C VAL A 234 12.66 -6.32 -4.23
N ILE A 235 12.95 -7.58 -4.59
CA ILE A 235 11.97 -8.67 -4.56
C ILE A 235 12.20 -9.46 -3.26
N ALA A 236 11.22 -9.45 -2.38
CA ALA A 236 11.32 -10.12 -1.07
C ALA A 236 10.07 -10.94 -0.73
N CYS A 237 10.24 -12.03 0.00
CA CYS A 237 9.12 -12.84 0.49
C CYS A 237 8.59 -12.40 1.85
N ASP A 238 9.47 -11.89 2.71
CA ASP A 238 9.15 -11.44 4.06
C ASP A 238 10.04 -10.26 4.49
N ALA A 239 9.82 -9.77 5.70
CA ALA A 239 10.55 -8.64 6.27
C ALA A 239 12.05 -8.95 6.46
N ALA A 240 12.41 -10.17 6.86
CA ALA A 240 13.79 -10.55 7.11
C ALA A 240 14.58 -10.67 5.80
N ASP A 241 13.98 -11.29 4.79
CA ASP A 241 14.52 -11.38 3.43
C ASP A 241 14.69 -9.98 2.80
N ALA A 242 13.71 -9.09 2.99
CA ALA A 242 13.81 -7.70 2.54
C ALA A 242 14.97 -6.95 3.20
N VAL A 243 15.15 -7.08 4.51
CA VAL A 243 16.26 -6.47 5.28
C VAL A 243 17.61 -6.98 4.79
N GLN A 244 17.74 -8.29 4.60
CA GLN A 244 18.97 -8.90 4.09
C GLN A 244 19.31 -8.38 2.69
N LYS A 245 18.33 -8.39 1.77
CA LYS A 245 18.53 -7.94 0.39
C LYS A 245 18.81 -6.46 0.30
N LEU A 246 18.14 -5.60 1.09
CA LEU A 246 18.42 -4.17 1.11
C LEU A 246 19.87 -3.83 1.51
N GLY A 247 20.53 -4.71 2.26
CA GLY A 247 21.94 -4.59 2.63
C GLY A 247 22.94 -5.21 1.64
N SER A 248 22.47 -5.90 0.58
CA SER A 248 23.34 -6.54 -0.40
C SER A 248 23.67 -5.62 -1.58
N SER A 249 24.70 -6.00 -2.36
CA SER A 249 24.92 -5.41 -3.68
C SER A 249 23.81 -5.80 -4.66
N ASP A 250 23.78 -5.14 -5.82
CA ASP A 250 22.88 -5.49 -6.92
C ASP A 250 22.97 -7.00 -7.25
N SER A 251 21.80 -7.62 -7.40
CA SER A 251 21.62 -9.07 -7.61
C SER A 251 20.37 -9.33 -8.44
N GLY A 252 20.05 -10.59 -8.75
CA GLY A 252 18.79 -10.95 -9.43
C GLY A 252 17.50 -10.53 -8.69
N TYR A 253 17.61 -10.12 -7.42
CA TYR A 253 16.50 -9.69 -6.57
C TYR A 253 16.60 -8.24 -6.09
N LEU A 254 17.69 -7.53 -6.45
CA LEU A 254 17.89 -6.13 -6.11
C LEU A 254 18.50 -5.38 -7.30
N PHE A 255 17.84 -4.32 -7.74
CA PHE A 255 18.29 -3.48 -8.84
C PHE A 255 18.27 -2.02 -8.45
N THR A 256 19.38 -1.32 -8.62
CA THR A 256 19.49 0.13 -8.43
C THR A 256 19.78 0.82 -9.75
N GLN A 257 18.98 1.81 -10.13
CA GLN A 257 19.20 2.55 -11.36
C GLN A 257 18.72 4.00 -11.26
N GLU A 258 19.45 4.90 -11.91
CA GLU A 258 18.96 6.24 -12.21
C GLU A 258 18.22 6.24 -13.57
N THR A 259 16.93 6.58 -13.56
CA THR A 259 16.17 6.72 -14.79
C THR A 259 16.32 8.11 -15.40
N LYS A 260 16.70 8.14 -16.68
CA LYS A 260 16.84 9.37 -17.48
C LYS A 260 15.53 9.79 -18.16
N GLN A 261 14.60 8.85 -18.32
CA GLN A 261 13.34 9.07 -19.03
C GLN A 261 12.20 8.36 -18.32
N GLN A 262 11.07 9.04 -18.18
CA GLN A 262 9.84 8.41 -17.75
C GLN A 262 9.18 7.71 -18.93
N ASN A 263 8.78 6.45 -18.74
CA ASN A 263 8.06 5.62 -19.70
C ASN A 263 8.77 5.53 -21.08
N PRO A 264 9.96 4.89 -21.15
CA PRO A 264 10.62 4.66 -22.42
C PRO A 264 9.75 3.79 -23.36
N PRO A 265 9.92 3.93 -24.68
CA PRO A 265 9.25 3.07 -25.64
C PRO A 265 9.66 1.60 -25.41
N VAL A 266 8.68 0.70 -25.43
CA VAL A 266 8.90 -0.75 -25.23
C VAL A 266 8.61 -1.50 -26.53
N VAL A 267 9.49 -2.43 -26.88
CA VAL A 267 9.29 -3.37 -27.99
C VAL A 267 9.14 -4.77 -27.43
N PHE A 268 8.07 -5.48 -27.80
CA PHE A 268 7.97 -6.91 -27.50
C PHE A 268 8.64 -7.72 -28.60
N MET A 269 9.52 -8.63 -28.20
CA MET A 269 10.27 -9.49 -29.11
C MET A 269 9.88 -10.95 -28.85
N PHE A 270 9.38 -11.62 -29.89
CA PHE A 270 8.87 -12.99 -29.78
C PHE A 270 9.85 -13.98 -30.42
N PRO A 271 10.33 -14.98 -29.66
CA PRO A 271 11.36 -15.89 -30.15
C PRO A 271 10.83 -16.87 -31.22
N GLY A 272 11.78 -17.46 -31.94
CA GLY A 272 11.52 -18.59 -32.81
C GLY A 272 11.42 -19.92 -32.08
N GLN A 273 11.41 -21.00 -32.85
CA GLN A 273 11.57 -22.36 -32.33
C GLN A 273 12.96 -22.55 -31.71
N GLY A 274 13.03 -23.28 -30.60
CA GLY A 274 14.27 -23.53 -29.83
C GLY A 274 14.20 -23.08 -28.37
N SER A 275 13.15 -22.33 -27.98
CA SER A 275 12.94 -21.84 -26.61
C SER A 275 12.06 -22.75 -25.75
N GLN A 276 11.42 -23.75 -26.35
CA GLN A 276 10.48 -24.64 -25.68
C GLN A 276 11.19 -25.59 -24.70
N HIS A 277 10.56 -25.80 -23.54
CA HIS A 277 10.90 -26.85 -22.60
C HIS A 277 9.68 -27.27 -21.79
N VAL A 278 9.68 -28.49 -21.25
CA VAL A 278 8.61 -28.95 -20.35
C VAL A 278 8.55 -28.04 -19.12
N ASN A 279 7.34 -27.78 -18.63
CA ASN A 279 7.03 -26.87 -17.53
C ASN A 279 7.41 -25.39 -17.76
N MET A 280 7.62 -24.94 -19.00
CA MET A 280 7.84 -23.50 -19.26
C MET A 280 6.66 -22.66 -18.76
N CYS A 281 6.97 -21.65 -17.94
CA CYS A 281 6.00 -20.77 -17.28
C CYS A 281 4.94 -21.47 -16.41
N ARG A 282 5.19 -22.69 -15.90
CA ARG A 282 4.24 -23.42 -15.05
C ARG A 282 3.82 -22.65 -13.81
N GLU A 283 4.77 -22.02 -13.11
CA GLU A 283 4.44 -21.22 -11.91
C GLU A 283 3.51 -20.04 -12.22
N LEU A 284 3.65 -19.42 -13.41
CA LEU A 284 2.73 -18.36 -13.85
C LEU A 284 1.35 -18.92 -14.16
N TYR A 285 1.26 -20.12 -14.75
CA TYR A 285 -0.01 -20.81 -14.93
C TYR A 285 -0.68 -21.11 -13.58
N GLU A 286 0.09 -21.50 -12.57
CA GLU A 286 -0.41 -21.83 -11.23
C GLU A 286 -0.78 -20.61 -10.38
N HIS A 287 -0.17 -19.43 -10.58
CA HIS A 287 -0.35 -18.28 -9.68
C HIS A 287 -0.85 -16.98 -10.33
N GLU A 288 -0.83 -16.86 -11.67
CA GLU A 288 -1.24 -15.64 -12.36
C GLU A 288 -2.51 -15.85 -13.19
N ALA A 289 -3.65 -15.34 -12.70
CA ALA A 289 -4.97 -15.55 -13.29
C ALA A 289 -5.10 -15.09 -14.76
N VAL A 290 -4.39 -14.03 -15.16
CA VAL A 290 -4.39 -13.55 -16.56
C VAL A 290 -3.65 -14.55 -17.46
N PHE A 291 -2.49 -15.02 -17.02
CA PHE A 291 -1.70 -16.00 -17.76
C PHE A 291 -2.47 -17.32 -17.89
N ARG A 292 -3.00 -17.84 -16.78
CA ARG A 292 -3.78 -19.08 -16.74
C ARG A 292 -4.97 -19.05 -17.70
N ARG A 293 -5.84 -18.03 -17.59
CA ARG A 293 -7.01 -17.90 -18.47
C ARG A 293 -6.64 -17.80 -19.95
N THR A 294 -5.52 -17.14 -20.25
CA THR A 294 -5.04 -17.03 -21.63
C THR A 294 -4.54 -18.37 -22.16
N MET A 295 -3.75 -19.10 -21.36
CA MET A 295 -3.27 -20.44 -21.70
C MET A 295 -4.43 -21.43 -21.85
N ASP A 296 -5.41 -21.43 -20.95
CA ASP A 296 -6.60 -22.29 -21.01
C ASP A 296 -7.39 -22.06 -22.31
N ARG A 297 -7.54 -20.80 -22.71
CA ARG A 297 -8.16 -20.44 -23.99
C ARG A 297 -7.35 -20.99 -25.17
N CYS A 298 -6.02 -20.84 -25.16
CA CYS A 298 -5.16 -21.40 -26.21
C CYS A 298 -5.26 -22.94 -26.27
N PHE A 299 -5.23 -23.63 -25.13
CA PHE A 299 -5.37 -25.08 -25.06
C PHE A 299 -6.70 -25.56 -25.64
N ALA A 300 -7.80 -24.88 -25.32
CA ALA A 300 -9.12 -25.21 -25.84
C ALA A 300 -9.19 -25.04 -27.36
N LEU A 301 -8.63 -23.95 -27.89
CA LEU A 301 -8.61 -23.67 -29.34
C LEU A 301 -7.68 -24.61 -30.12
N LEU A 302 -6.56 -25.03 -29.51
CA LEU A 302 -5.59 -25.92 -30.15
C LEU A 302 -6.05 -27.39 -30.20
N HIS A 303 -6.85 -27.83 -29.23
CA HIS A 303 -7.21 -29.23 -29.08
C HIS A 303 -7.84 -29.86 -30.35
N PRO A 304 -8.81 -29.23 -31.04
CA PRO A 304 -9.39 -29.78 -32.27
C PRO A 304 -8.38 -29.92 -33.41
N HIS A 305 -7.34 -29.09 -33.45
CA HIS A 305 -6.33 -29.08 -34.52
C HIS A 305 -5.17 -30.04 -34.26
N LEU A 306 -4.83 -30.28 -32.98
CA LEU A 306 -3.74 -31.18 -32.59
C LEU A 306 -4.17 -32.63 -32.43
N GLY A 307 -5.43 -32.89 -32.07
CA GLY A 307 -5.93 -34.23 -31.78
C GLY A 307 -5.50 -34.78 -30.40
N PHE A 308 -4.83 -33.97 -29.58
CA PHE A 308 -4.48 -34.25 -28.18
C PHE A 308 -4.49 -32.97 -27.36
N HIS A 309 -4.38 -33.06 -26.03
CA HIS A 309 -4.29 -31.88 -25.17
C HIS A 309 -2.85 -31.42 -25.04
N LEU A 310 -2.53 -30.24 -25.61
CA LEU A 310 -1.19 -29.66 -25.51
C LEU A 310 -0.75 -29.44 -24.05
N ARG A 311 -1.71 -29.20 -23.15
CA ARG A 311 -1.47 -29.08 -21.71
C ARG A 311 -0.75 -30.29 -21.13
N ASP A 312 -1.09 -31.50 -21.56
CA ASP A 312 -0.54 -32.74 -21.02
C ASP A 312 0.94 -32.92 -21.40
N VAL A 313 1.37 -32.29 -22.50
CA VAL A 313 2.78 -32.25 -22.92
C VAL A 313 3.51 -31.09 -22.26
N LEU A 314 2.86 -29.93 -22.08
CA LEU A 314 3.51 -28.75 -21.54
C LEU A 314 3.67 -28.82 -20.01
N TYR A 315 2.65 -29.35 -19.32
CA TYR A 315 2.54 -29.47 -17.87
C TYR A 315 2.19 -30.91 -17.47
N PRO A 316 3.05 -31.90 -17.80
CA PRO A 316 2.78 -33.30 -17.54
C PRO A 316 2.76 -33.61 -16.04
N GLU A 317 2.04 -34.67 -15.70
CA GLU A 317 2.24 -35.38 -14.42
C GLU A 317 3.64 -35.99 -14.34
N PRO A 318 4.21 -36.19 -13.14
CA PRO A 318 5.59 -36.66 -12.97
C PRO A 318 5.93 -37.94 -13.74
N GLU A 319 4.98 -38.87 -13.85
CA GLU A 319 5.11 -40.14 -14.58
C GLU A 319 5.25 -39.98 -16.10
N ASN A 320 4.70 -38.90 -16.67
CA ASN A 320 4.73 -38.63 -18.12
C ASN A 320 5.83 -37.63 -18.52
N PHE A 321 6.63 -37.15 -17.57
CA PHE A 321 7.64 -36.12 -17.81
C PHE A 321 8.66 -36.52 -18.89
N ALA A 322 9.17 -37.75 -18.85
CA ALA A 322 10.16 -38.23 -19.82
C ALA A 322 9.59 -38.28 -21.25
N GLN A 323 8.32 -38.71 -21.39
CA GLN A 323 7.63 -38.72 -22.67
C GLN A 323 7.43 -37.30 -23.21
N ALA A 324 6.91 -36.40 -22.37
CA ALA A 324 6.72 -35.00 -22.72
C ALA A 324 8.04 -34.33 -23.15
N GLN A 325 9.14 -34.63 -22.45
CA GLN A 325 10.47 -34.12 -22.78
C GLN A 325 10.98 -34.60 -24.16
N SER A 326 10.63 -35.82 -24.57
CA SER A 326 10.94 -36.33 -25.91
C SER A 326 10.06 -35.73 -27.01
N GLN A 327 8.83 -35.33 -26.66
CA GLN A 327 7.82 -34.83 -27.60
C GLN A 327 7.90 -33.32 -27.82
N ILE A 328 8.23 -32.53 -26.80
CA ILE A 328 8.15 -31.06 -26.84
C ILE A 328 8.98 -30.43 -27.96
N ASN A 329 10.02 -31.14 -28.45
CA ASN A 329 10.88 -30.69 -29.55
C ASN A 329 10.34 -31.05 -30.95
N GLN A 330 9.29 -31.85 -31.06
CA GLN A 330 8.62 -32.10 -32.32
C GLN A 330 7.99 -30.80 -32.81
N THR A 331 8.23 -30.44 -34.07
CA THR A 331 7.86 -29.12 -34.64
C THR A 331 6.35 -28.87 -34.56
N MET A 332 5.54 -29.92 -34.73
CA MET A 332 4.09 -29.87 -34.60
C MET A 332 3.59 -29.54 -33.17
N ILE A 333 4.43 -29.73 -32.15
CA ILE A 333 4.14 -29.42 -30.74
C ILE A 333 4.80 -28.10 -30.33
N ALA A 334 6.08 -27.94 -30.69
CA ALA A 334 6.90 -26.80 -30.32
C ALA A 334 6.28 -25.47 -30.80
N GLN A 335 5.84 -25.38 -32.06
CA GLN A 335 5.34 -24.12 -32.60
C GLN A 335 4.05 -23.63 -31.91
N PRO A 336 2.99 -24.44 -31.77
CA PRO A 336 1.81 -24.05 -30.99
C PRO A 336 2.12 -23.74 -29.51
N ALA A 337 3.03 -24.48 -28.88
CA ALA A 337 3.40 -24.24 -27.48
C ALA A 337 4.11 -22.89 -27.28
N ILE A 338 5.07 -22.57 -28.14
CA ILE A 338 5.80 -21.30 -28.10
C ILE A 338 4.85 -20.14 -28.38
N PHE A 339 3.95 -20.28 -29.35
CA PHE A 339 2.93 -19.27 -29.63
C PHE A 339 2.07 -19.02 -28.38
N ALA A 340 1.48 -20.07 -27.81
CA ALA A 340 0.55 -19.95 -26.69
C ALA A 340 1.21 -19.29 -25.47
N VAL A 341 2.42 -19.72 -25.10
CA VAL A 341 3.18 -19.13 -23.98
C VAL A 341 3.59 -17.69 -24.26
N SER A 342 4.10 -17.40 -25.46
CA SER A 342 4.50 -16.04 -25.84
C SER A 342 3.32 -15.07 -25.82
N TYR A 343 2.17 -15.51 -26.34
CA TYR A 343 0.93 -14.74 -26.32
C TYR A 343 0.43 -14.51 -24.89
N ALA A 344 0.45 -15.55 -24.04
CA ALA A 344 0.05 -15.43 -22.64
C ALA A 344 0.99 -14.52 -21.81
N LEU A 345 2.29 -14.57 -22.05
CA LEU A 345 3.26 -13.66 -21.44
C LEU A 345 3.01 -12.20 -21.87
N ALA A 346 2.75 -11.96 -23.16
CA ALA A 346 2.42 -10.63 -23.65
C ALA A 346 1.14 -10.10 -22.99
N GLN A 347 0.09 -10.91 -22.93
CA GLN A 347 -1.18 -10.53 -22.27
C GLN A 347 -0.99 -10.22 -20.78
N LEU A 348 -0.13 -10.98 -20.09
CA LEU A 348 0.22 -10.69 -18.70
C LEU A 348 0.90 -9.32 -18.56
N TRP A 349 1.88 -9.00 -19.40
CA TRP A 349 2.55 -7.69 -19.39
C TRP A 349 1.60 -6.53 -19.72
N ILE A 350 0.76 -6.71 -20.74
CA ILE A 350 -0.27 -5.74 -21.14
C ILE A 350 -1.24 -5.48 -19.99
N SER A 351 -1.69 -6.52 -19.29
CA SER A 351 -2.58 -6.39 -18.11
C SER A 351 -1.94 -5.63 -16.95
N ARG A 352 -0.61 -5.59 -16.89
CA ARG A 352 0.18 -4.84 -15.90
C ARG A 352 0.52 -3.42 -16.38
N GLY A 353 -0.03 -3.00 -17.51
CA GLY A 353 0.11 -1.65 -18.06
C GLY A 353 1.34 -1.46 -18.98
N VAL A 354 2.10 -2.52 -19.27
CA VAL A 354 3.22 -2.44 -20.23
C VAL A 354 2.67 -2.63 -21.64
N GLN A 355 2.52 -1.51 -22.35
CA GLN A 355 2.04 -1.50 -23.74
C GLN A 355 3.23 -1.47 -24.72
N PRO A 356 3.33 -2.44 -25.65
CA PRO A 356 4.35 -2.38 -26.70
C PRO A 356 4.03 -1.26 -27.69
N GLN A 357 5.05 -0.48 -28.08
CA GLN A 357 4.95 0.48 -29.18
C GLN A 357 5.30 -0.14 -30.53
N ALA A 358 6.08 -1.23 -30.50
CA ALA A 358 6.34 -2.06 -31.65
C ALA A 358 6.47 -3.52 -31.19
N MET A 359 6.29 -4.44 -32.14
CA MET A 359 6.47 -5.87 -31.92
C MET A 359 7.28 -6.43 -33.07
N ILE A 360 8.16 -7.38 -32.76
CA ILE A 360 8.91 -8.14 -33.75
C ILE A 360 8.91 -9.61 -33.33
N GLY A 361 8.78 -10.49 -34.31
CA GLY A 361 8.85 -11.92 -34.10
C GLY A 361 9.93 -12.55 -34.95
N HIS A 362 10.50 -13.64 -34.48
CA HIS A 362 11.40 -14.45 -35.29
C HIS A 362 10.66 -15.70 -35.77
N SER A 363 10.35 -15.79 -37.07
CA SER A 363 9.67 -16.95 -37.67
C SER A 363 8.32 -17.25 -36.98
N VAL A 364 8.19 -18.29 -36.17
CA VAL A 364 6.94 -18.56 -35.43
C VAL A 364 6.51 -17.40 -34.52
N GLY A 365 7.47 -16.64 -33.99
CA GLY A 365 7.18 -15.45 -33.18
C GLY A 365 6.44 -14.35 -33.94
N GLU A 366 6.56 -14.28 -35.28
CA GLU A 366 5.85 -13.26 -36.07
C GLU A 366 4.33 -13.47 -36.03
N PHE A 367 3.87 -14.72 -35.93
CA PHE A 367 2.45 -15.01 -35.75
C PHE A 367 1.92 -14.44 -34.44
N VAL A 368 2.73 -14.46 -33.37
CA VAL A 368 2.36 -13.88 -32.07
C VAL A 368 2.25 -12.36 -32.21
N ALA A 369 3.26 -11.72 -32.81
CA ALA A 369 3.26 -10.28 -33.05
C ALA A 369 2.07 -9.84 -33.92
N ALA A 370 1.79 -10.56 -35.01
CA ALA A 370 0.67 -10.29 -35.92
C ALA A 370 -0.69 -10.47 -35.22
N CYS A 371 -0.84 -11.51 -34.40
CA CYS A 371 -2.07 -11.74 -33.63
C CYS A 371 -2.30 -10.64 -32.59
N LEU A 372 -1.27 -10.23 -31.85
CA LEU A 372 -1.37 -9.12 -30.89
C LEU A 372 -1.58 -7.75 -31.56
N ALA A 373 -1.23 -7.62 -32.84
CA ALA A 373 -1.46 -6.44 -33.67
C ALA A 373 -2.81 -6.49 -34.41
N ASP A 374 -3.70 -7.42 -34.05
CA ASP A 374 -5.03 -7.62 -34.65
C ASP A 374 -5.02 -7.90 -36.16
N VAL A 375 -3.90 -8.39 -36.72
CA VAL A 375 -3.83 -8.82 -38.13
C VAL A 375 -4.69 -10.06 -38.35
N PHE A 376 -4.69 -10.98 -37.38
CA PHE A 376 -5.54 -12.17 -37.36
C PHE A 376 -6.10 -12.41 -35.95
N SER A 377 -7.23 -13.09 -35.87
CA SER A 377 -7.79 -13.52 -34.58
C SER A 377 -6.88 -14.55 -33.90
N LEU A 378 -7.03 -14.71 -32.58
CA LEU A 378 -6.31 -15.76 -31.84
C LEU A 378 -6.61 -17.17 -32.37
N GLU A 379 -7.85 -17.43 -32.77
CA GLU A 379 -8.28 -18.71 -33.32
C GLU A 379 -7.58 -18.99 -34.67
N ASP A 380 -7.58 -18.02 -35.58
CA ASP A 380 -6.91 -18.15 -36.88
C ASP A 380 -5.40 -18.30 -36.71
N ALA A 381 -4.77 -17.53 -35.82
CA ALA A 381 -3.34 -17.63 -35.57
C ALA A 381 -2.93 -19.00 -35.01
N LEU A 382 -3.73 -19.56 -34.09
CA LEU A 382 -3.51 -20.89 -33.52
C LEU A 382 -3.72 -22.01 -34.56
N MET A 383 -4.72 -21.87 -35.43
CA MET A 383 -4.92 -22.78 -36.57
C MET A 383 -3.72 -22.75 -37.52
N LEU A 384 -3.28 -21.55 -37.93
CA LEU A 384 -2.16 -21.36 -38.86
C LEU A 384 -0.85 -21.93 -38.30
N VAL A 385 -0.53 -21.64 -37.04
CA VAL A 385 0.73 -22.13 -36.42
C VAL A 385 0.71 -23.65 -36.23
N THR A 386 -0.46 -24.23 -35.96
CA THR A 386 -0.63 -25.69 -35.85
C THR A 386 -0.43 -26.37 -37.19
N GLU A 387 -1.10 -25.88 -38.23
CA GLU A 387 -0.99 -26.45 -39.57
C GLU A 387 0.41 -26.28 -40.13
N ARG A 388 1.04 -25.11 -39.93
CA ARG A 388 2.45 -24.88 -40.26
C ARG A 388 3.36 -25.89 -39.57
N GLY A 389 3.21 -26.09 -38.26
CA GLY A 389 4.00 -27.04 -37.49
C GLY A 389 3.84 -28.47 -38.00
N ARG A 390 2.60 -28.88 -38.32
CA ARG A 390 2.27 -30.20 -38.88
C ARG A 390 2.91 -30.41 -40.26
N LEU A 391 2.78 -29.44 -41.16
CA LEU A 391 3.34 -29.51 -42.51
C LEU A 391 4.87 -29.56 -42.48
N MET A 392 5.51 -28.72 -41.64
CA MET A 392 6.97 -28.73 -41.48
C MET A 392 7.47 -30.06 -40.91
N GLN A 393 6.75 -30.66 -39.96
CA GLN A 393 7.09 -31.95 -39.38
C GLN A 393 7.03 -33.11 -40.40
N ALA A 394 6.20 -32.98 -41.44
CA ALA A 394 6.02 -33.99 -42.48
C ALA A 394 7.06 -33.93 -43.62
N LEU A 395 7.86 -32.85 -43.69
CA LEU A 395 8.93 -32.73 -44.68
C LEU A 395 10.08 -33.71 -44.38
N PRO A 396 10.88 -34.08 -45.40
CA PRO A 396 12.12 -34.82 -45.19
C PRO A 396 13.05 -34.10 -44.20
N SER A 397 13.87 -34.87 -43.48
CA SER A 397 14.81 -34.31 -42.51
C SER A 397 15.82 -33.37 -43.17
N GLY A 398 15.88 -32.13 -42.68
CA GLY A 398 16.94 -31.17 -42.98
C GLY A 398 17.67 -30.74 -41.70
N ALA A 399 18.70 -29.91 -41.85
CA ALA A 399 19.44 -29.34 -40.74
C ALA A 399 19.54 -27.82 -40.89
N MET A 400 19.61 -27.12 -39.75
CA MET A 400 19.91 -25.70 -39.70
C MET A 400 21.19 -25.50 -38.88
N LEU A 401 22.06 -24.60 -39.33
CA LEU A 401 23.31 -24.27 -38.66
C LEU A 401 23.38 -22.77 -38.38
N ALA A 402 23.67 -22.40 -37.14
CA ALA A 402 23.99 -21.02 -36.78
C ALA A 402 25.46 -20.74 -37.11
N VAL A 403 25.72 -19.82 -38.05
CA VAL A 403 27.07 -19.47 -38.50
C VAL A 403 27.45 -18.10 -37.93
N ARG A 404 28.62 -18.00 -37.30
CA ARG A 404 29.14 -16.75 -36.70
C ARG A 404 29.85 -15.89 -37.76
N MET A 405 29.14 -15.58 -38.83
CA MET A 405 29.62 -14.77 -39.97
C MET A 405 28.49 -13.84 -40.41
N THR A 406 28.86 -12.74 -41.05
CA THR A 406 27.89 -11.87 -41.73
C THR A 406 27.31 -12.57 -42.96
N GLU A 407 26.15 -12.12 -43.43
CA GLU A 407 25.53 -12.63 -44.66
C GLU A 407 26.48 -12.54 -45.86
N ALA A 408 27.21 -11.43 -45.99
CA ALA A 408 28.18 -11.21 -47.08
C ALA A 408 29.37 -12.20 -47.03
N GLU A 409 29.78 -12.63 -45.85
CA GLU A 409 30.84 -13.63 -45.67
C GLU A 409 30.34 -15.05 -45.92
N VAL A 410 29.08 -15.36 -45.57
CA VAL A 410 28.50 -16.71 -45.78
C VAL A 410 28.12 -16.94 -47.24
N SER A 411 27.64 -15.91 -47.95
CA SER A 411 27.09 -16.03 -49.31
C SER A 411 28.00 -16.77 -50.30
N PRO A 412 29.33 -16.52 -50.37
CA PRO A 412 30.23 -17.24 -51.27
C PRO A 412 30.42 -18.73 -50.92
N HIS A 413 30.05 -19.15 -49.70
CA HIS A 413 30.16 -20.52 -49.23
C HIS A 413 28.86 -21.33 -49.43
N LEU A 414 27.76 -20.68 -49.81
CA LEU A 414 26.50 -21.36 -50.12
C LEU A 414 26.59 -21.99 -51.50
N GLY A 415 26.29 -23.28 -51.59
CA GLY A 415 26.16 -23.97 -52.86
C GLY A 415 24.84 -23.59 -53.56
N PRO A 416 24.64 -23.94 -54.84
CA PRO A 416 23.43 -23.59 -55.60
C PRO A 416 22.11 -24.18 -55.05
N GLU A 417 22.17 -25.05 -54.04
CA GLU A 417 21.03 -25.68 -53.37
C GLU A 417 20.62 -24.97 -52.06
N LEU A 418 21.38 -23.95 -51.63
CA LEU A 418 21.14 -23.11 -50.44
C LEU A 418 21.12 -21.64 -50.84
#